data_AF-A0A2K5QUR7-F1
#
_entry.id   AF-A0A2K5QUR7-F1
#
_cell.length_a   1.000
_cell.length_b   1.000
_cell.length_c   1.000
_cell.angle_alpha   90.00
_cell.angle_beta   90.00
_cell.angle_gamma   90.00
#
_symmetry.space_group_name_H-M   'P 1'
#
loop_
_entity.id
_entity.type
_entity.pdbx_description
1 polymer ?
#
loop_
_entity_poly.entity_id
_entity_poly.type
_entity_poly.pdbx_seq_one_letter_code
_entity_poly.pdbx_strand_id
1 'polypeptide(L)'
;MGRGVRAAAAQSCWGRATLSPSPAPAEETEAAPEKENPVDVGAEETAATAQPRQKSWLVRHFSLLLRRDQQAQKAGQLFSGLLALNVVFLGGAFICSMIFNKVAVTLGDVWILLATLKVLSLLWLLYYVASTTRQPHAVLYQDPHAGPLWVRGSLVLFGSCTFCLNIFRVGYDVSHIHCKSQLRLFFPVIEMVFIGIQTWVLWKHCKDCVQVQTNFTRCGLMLTLATNLLLWVLAVTNDSMHREIEAELGVLMEKFSGNETNTCLCLNATVCEVFRKGYLMLYPFSTEYCLICCAVLFVMWKNVGRHVAHHMDAHPGITPFHLHGVIFGPLLGLLVLLAGVCVFVLFQIQASGPVIAFQYFILYYAFYVAVLPTMSLACLAGTAIHGLEERELDTVKNPTRSLDVVLLMGAALGQMGIAYFSIVAIVATRPHELLNRLILAYSLLLILQHIAQNLFIIEGLHRRPLWEAVPEGVVGKQEAEPPRRGSLLELGQGLRRASLAYIHFYSHLNWKRRALKEISLFLIVCNITLWMMPAFGIHPEFENGLEKDFYGYRIWFAIVNFGLPLGVFYRMHSVGGLVEVYLGA
;
A
#
# COMPACT_ATOMS: atom_id res chain seq x y z
N MET A 1 14.08 59.32 -29.89
CA MET A 1 13.31 59.87 -28.74
C MET A 1 13.57 58.97 -27.53
N GLY A 2 13.94 59.40 -26.32
CA GLY A 2 14.35 60.74 -25.86
C GLY A 2 14.00 61.01 -24.38
N ARG A 3 14.97 60.82 -23.45
CA ARG A 3 14.90 61.12 -21.99
C ARG A 3 13.85 60.27 -21.22
N GLY A 4 13.89 60.09 -19.88
CA GLY A 4 14.93 60.37 -18.89
C GLY A 4 14.40 60.35 -17.43
N VAL A 5 15.12 59.68 -16.52
CA VAL A 5 15.61 60.21 -15.21
C VAL A 5 14.62 60.57 -14.06
N ARG A 6 14.86 59.90 -12.90
CA ARG A 6 14.66 60.27 -11.46
C ARG A 6 13.30 60.20 -10.73
N ALA A 7 13.43 59.58 -9.56
CA ALA A 7 12.64 59.58 -8.32
C ALA A 7 12.15 60.93 -7.74
N ALA A 8 11.08 60.89 -6.92
CA ALA A 8 10.98 61.55 -5.61
C ALA A 8 9.70 61.14 -4.81
N ALA A 9 9.67 61.48 -3.52
CA ALA A 9 8.74 61.08 -2.44
C ALA A 9 7.44 61.94 -2.28
N ALA A 10 6.78 61.81 -1.10
CA ALA A 10 5.59 62.53 -0.53
C ALA A 10 4.22 61.81 -0.72
N GLN A 11 3.48 61.38 0.33
CA GLN A 11 2.64 62.13 1.31
C GLN A 11 1.34 62.72 0.69
N SER A 12 0.15 62.76 1.32
CA SER A 12 -0.37 62.29 2.64
C SER A 12 -1.92 62.39 2.71
N CYS A 13 -2.57 61.73 3.68
CA CYS A 13 -3.86 62.11 4.32
C CYS A 13 -3.93 61.41 5.70
N TRP A 14 -3.82 62.11 6.85
CA TRP A 14 -4.89 62.78 7.62
C TRP A 14 -6.12 61.88 7.93
N GLY A 15 -6.54 61.62 9.19
CA GLY A 15 -5.92 61.92 10.51
C GLY A 15 -6.90 61.80 11.70
N ARG A 16 -6.39 61.38 12.88
CA ARG A 16 -6.86 61.52 14.31
C ARG A 16 -6.24 60.36 15.14
N ALA A 17 -5.36 60.54 16.14
CA ALA A 17 -5.48 61.25 17.43
C ALA A 17 -6.60 60.67 18.33
N THR A 18 -6.45 60.28 19.60
CA THR A 18 -5.33 60.24 20.61
C THR A 18 -5.81 59.31 21.78
N LEU A 19 -5.08 58.86 22.81
CA LEU A 19 -3.76 59.17 23.41
C LEU A 19 -3.19 57.92 24.19
N SER A 20 -2.34 58.11 25.20
CA SER A 20 -1.90 57.16 26.28
C SER A 20 -1.78 57.98 27.60
N PRO A 21 -1.18 57.59 28.77
CA PRO A 21 -0.17 56.55 29.07
C PRO A 21 -0.34 55.76 30.41
N SER A 22 0.64 54.93 30.78
CA SER A 22 0.87 54.40 32.15
C SER A 22 1.61 55.41 33.05
N PRO A 23 1.70 55.19 34.38
CA PRO A 23 2.90 54.56 34.97
C PRO A 23 2.63 53.70 36.25
N ALA A 24 3.71 53.24 36.90
CA ALA A 24 3.77 52.59 38.24
C ALA A 24 4.66 53.45 39.18
N PRO A 25 5.12 53.00 40.38
CA PRO A 25 4.51 52.26 41.51
C PRO A 25 4.54 53.10 42.83
N ALA A 26 4.08 52.58 43.99
CA ALA A 26 4.33 53.17 45.33
C ALA A 26 4.26 52.14 46.49
N GLU A 27 4.96 52.44 47.59
CA GLU A 27 5.09 51.66 48.85
C GLU A 27 4.30 52.29 50.04
N GLU A 28 4.55 51.78 51.26
CA GLU A 28 4.09 52.23 52.60
C GLU A 28 2.63 51.81 52.98
N THR A 29 2.31 51.47 54.24
CA THR A 29 2.95 51.74 55.55
C THR A 29 2.77 50.59 56.57
N GLU A 30 3.60 50.53 57.62
CA GLU A 30 3.52 49.60 58.76
C GLU A 30 2.36 49.89 59.75
N ALA A 31 1.87 48.85 60.45
CA ALA A 31 1.55 48.88 61.89
C ALA A 31 1.37 47.45 62.46
N ALA A 32 1.73 47.25 63.72
CA ALA A 32 1.56 46.02 64.52
C ALA A 32 1.19 46.41 65.98
N PRO A 33 1.14 45.48 66.94
CA PRO A 33 0.20 44.36 67.08
C PRO A 33 -0.55 44.41 68.44
N GLU A 34 -1.66 43.68 68.62
CA GLU A 34 -2.12 43.39 69.98
C GLU A 34 -2.89 42.06 70.12
N LYS A 35 -2.84 41.48 71.33
CA LYS A 35 -3.38 40.15 71.68
C LYS A 35 -4.70 40.32 72.42
N GLU A 36 -5.66 39.43 72.19
CA GLU A 36 -6.44 38.85 73.29
C GLU A 36 -7.13 37.52 72.90
N ASN A 37 -7.41 36.72 73.92
CA ASN A 37 -8.02 35.38 73.98
C ASN A 37 -8.68 35.31 75.39
N PRO A 38 -9.71 34.48 75.70
CA PRO A 38 -10.15 33.25 74.99
C PRO A 38 -11.69 32.99 75.00
N VAL A 39 -12.10 31.76 74.59
CA VAL A 39 -13.42 31.08 74.82
C VAL A 39 -14.62 31.64 74.01
N ASP A 40 -15.30 30.87 73.14
CA ASP A 40 -16.19 29.75 73.52
C ASP A 40 -16.40 28.67 72.41
N VAL A 41 -17.21 27.65 72.74
CA VAL A 41 -17.36 26.33 72.10
C VAL A 41 -18.16 26.32 70.79
N GLY A 42 -17.70 25.51 69.81
CA GLY A 42 -18.50 25.09 68.65
C GLY A 42 -17.70 24.19 67.70
N ALA A 43 -18.19 22.98 67.42
CA ALA A 43 -17.51 22.01 66.55
C ALA A 43 -18.04 22.07 65.11
N GLU A 44 -17.17 21.94 64.10
CA GLU A 44 -17.36 21.03 62.95
C GLU A 44 -16.15 20.94 61.99
N GLU A 45 -16.01 19.77 61.37
CA GLU A 45 -15.25 19.40 60.17
C GLU A 45 -13.79 19.86 59.94
N THR A 46 -12.86 18.92 60.19
CA THR A 46 -11.47 18.97 59.71
C THR A 46 -11.35 18.78 58.20
N ALA A 47 -11.34 19.87 57.43
CA ALA A 47 -10.86 19.88 56.05
C ALA A 47 -9.32 19.74 56.01
N ALA A 48 -8.83 18.51 55.90
CA ALA A 48 -7.40 18.23 55.86
C ALA A 48 -6.72 18.84 54.62
N THR A 49 -5.82 19.80 54.84
CA THR A 49 -5.01 20.45 53.80
C THR A 49 -4.04 19.47 53.16
N ALA A 50 -4.43 18.90 52.02
CA ALA A 50 -3.56 18.06 51.20
C ALA A 50 -2.41 18.91 50.62
N GLN A 51 -1.19 18.74 51.16
CA GLN A 51 0.03 19.32 50.59
C GLN A 51 0.14 19.02 49.08
N PRO A 52 0.56 19.98 48.25
CA PRO A 52 0.88 19.70 46.86
C PRO A 52 2.11 18.80 46.82
N ARG A 53 1.90 17.49 46.60
CA ARG A 53 2.98 16.50 46.39
C ARG A 53 3.97 17.06 45.36
N GLN A 54 5.13 17.47 45.85
CA GLN A 54 6.22 18.03 45.06
C GLN A 54 6.66 16.95 44.05
N LYS A 55 6.18 17.05 42.80
CA LYS A 55 6.51 16.08 41.74
C LYS A 55 8.03 16.02 41.64
N SER A 56 8.60 14.89 42.05
CA SER A 56 10.04 14.71 42.23
C SER A 56 10.81 15.29 41.04
N TRP A 57 11.91 15.98 41.33
CA TRP A 57 12.75 16.62 40.32
C TRP A 57 13.14 15.62 39.20
N LEU A 58 13.33 14.35 39.55
CA LEU A 58 13.52 13.24 38.61
C LEU A 58 12.36 13.09 37.62
N VAL A 59 11.09 13.06 38.06
CA VAL A 59 9.92 12.96 37.17
C VAL A 59 9.83 14.16 36.24
N ARG A 60 10.19 15.36 36.71
CA ARG A 60 10.24 16.58 35.88
C ARG A 60 11.42 16.54 34.89
N HIS A 61 12.56 15.99 35.30
CA HIS A 61 13.75 15.84 34.45
C HIS A 61 13.54 14.76 33.38
N PHE A 62 13.03 13.58 33.74
CA PHE A 62 12.66 12.52 32.81
C PHE A 62 11.60 12.97 31.80
N SER A 63 10.55 13.69 32.24
CA SER A 63 9.55 14.22 31.30
C SER A 63 10.09 15.32 30.38
N LEU A 64 11.06 16.13 30.81
CA LEU A 64 11.78 17.07 29.94
C LEU A 64 12.69 16.36 28.94
N LEU A 65 13.43 15.33 29.36
CA LEU A 65 14.24 14.48 28.48
C LEU A 65 13.36 13.78 27.42
N LEU A 66 12.28 13.13 27.85
CA LEU A 66 11.34 12.44 26.97
C LEU A 66 10.68 13.40 25.96
N ARG A 67 10.33 14.62 26.40
CA ARG A 67 9.80 15.67 25.51
C ARG A 67 10.83 16.16 24.51
N ARG A 68 12.09 16.31 24.91
CA ARG A 68 13.20 16.72 24.04
C ARG A 68 13.54 15.63 23.02
N ASP A 69 13.48 14.37 23.42
CA ASP A 69 13.69 13.21 22.54
C ASP A 69 12.54 13.05 21.53
N GLN A 70 11.28 13.16 21.96
CA GLN A 70 10.13 13.24 21.03
C GLN A 70 10.23 14.41 20.04
N GLN A 71 10.77 15.56 20.46
CA GLN A 71 10.96 16.72 19.60
C GLN A 71 12.10 16.50 18.59
N ALA A 72 13.20 15.85 19.00
CA ALA A 72 14.28 15.43 18.12
C ALA A 72 13.82 14.35 17.11
N GLN A 73 13.01 13.39 17.55
CA GLN A 73 12.37 12.37 16.69
C GLN A 73 11.48 13.02 15.62
N LYS A 74 10.62 13.98 16.00
CA LYS A 74 9.77 14.73 15.05
C LYS A 74 10.60 15.57 14.08
N ALA A 75 11.67 16.21 14.55
CA ALA A 75 12.56 16.98 13.68
C ALA A 75 13.29 16.09 12.67
N GLY A 76 13.84 14.95 13.10
CA GLY A 76 14.46 13.96 12.20
C GLY A 76 13.47 13.33 11.22
N GLN A 77 12.22 13.10 11.66
CA GLN A 77 11.13 12.66 10.79
C GLN A 77 10.85 13.70 9.69
N LEU A 78 10.65 14.97 10.06
CA LEU A 78 10.39 16.07 9.13
C LEU A 78 11.56 16.29 8.16
N PHE A 79 12.81 16.26 8.64
CA PHE A 79 14.01 16.38 7.79
C PHE A 79 14.09 15.27 6.75
N SER A 80 13.93 14.00 7.16
CA SER A 80 13.96 12.86 6.22
C SER A 80 12.80 12.89 5.20
N GLY A 81 11.63 13.39 5.60
CA GLY A 81 10.49 13.58 4.69
C GLY A 81 10.74 14.69 3.67
N LEU A 82 11.33 15.82 4.09
CA LEU A 82 11.74 16.90 3.18
C LEU A 82 12.82 16.43 2.19
N LEU A 83 13.78 15.61 2.65
CA LEU A 83 14.80 15.02 1.78
C LEU A 83 14.15 14.16 0.67
N ALA A 84 13.28 13.20 1.04
CA ALA A 84 12.56 12.40 0.06
C ALA A 84 11.71 13.26 -0.89
N LEU A 85 10.99 14.26 -0.38
CA LEU A 85 10.15 15.13 -1.19
C LEU A 85 10.96 15.88 -2.26
N ASN A 86 12.15 16.40 -1.90
CA ASN A 86 13.05 17.05 -2.87
C ASN A 86 13.60 16.05 -3.91
N VAL A 87 13.96 14.83 -3.51
CA VAL A 87 14.38 13.78 -4.45
C VAL A 87 13.25 13.42 -5.43
N VAL A 88 12.02 13.25 -4.92
CA VAL A 88 10.83 12.94 -5.74
C VAL A 88 10.50 14.09 -6.69
N PHE A 89 10.55 15.35 -6.26
CA PHE A 89 10.31 16.49 -7.16
C PHE A 89 11.42 16.63 -8.20
N LEU A 90 12.68 16.42 -7.85
CA LEU A 90 13.80 16.45 -8.80
C LEU A 90 13.63 15.34 -9.86
N GLY A 91 13.47 14.09 -9.43
CA GLY A 91 13.28 12.96 -10.35
C GLY A 91 12.00 13.08 -11.19
N GLY A 92 10.91 13.56 -10.58
CA GLY A 92 9.66 13.85 -11.27
C GLY A 92 9.81 14.93 -12.33
N ALA A 93 10.57 16.00 -12.06
CA ALA A 93 10.87 17.03 -13.05
C ALA A 93 11.66 16.45 -14.25
N PHE A 94 12.65 15.59 -14.00
CA PHE A 94 13.38 14.88 -15.06
C PHE A 94 12.46 13.98 -15.91
N ILE A 95 11.59 13.19 -15.29
CA ILE A 95 10.63 12.32 -15.99
C ILE A 95 9.62 13.16 -16.82
N CYS A 96 9.05 14.22 -16.25
CA CYS A 96 8.16 15.13 -16.97
C CYS A 96 8.88 15.81 -18.15
N SER A 97 10.14 16.24 -17.96
CA SER A 97 10.93 16.89 -19.01
C SER A 97 11.22 15.93 -20.17
N MET A 98 11.52 14.66 -19.88
CA MET A 98 11.66 13.59 -20.88
C MET A 98 10.36 13.36 -21.69
N ILE A 99 9.18 13.49 -21.06
CA ILE A 99 7.88 13.30 -21.73
C ILE A 99 7.55 14.48 -22.64
N PHE A 100 7.70 15.72 -22.14
CA PHE A 100 7.28 16.94 -22.85
C PHE A 100 8.36 17.54 -23.76
N ASN A 101 9.65 17.35 -23.46
CA ASN A 101 10.78 17.92 -24.20
C ASN A 101 11.88 16.88 -24.45
N LYS A 102 11.58 15.95 -25.36
CA LYS A 102 12.45 14.84 -25.80
C LYS A 102 13.82 15.27 -26.38
N VAL A 103 14.01 16.56 -26.68
CA VAL A 103 15.25 17.09 -27.27
C VAL A 103 16.24 17.54 -26.19
N ALA A 104 15.76 18.07 -25.07
CA ALA A 104 16.61 18.63 -24.01
C ALA A 104 16.96 17.62 -22.90
N VAL A 105 16.07 16.66 -22.63
CA VAL A 105 16.28 15.60 -21.61
C VAL A 105 15.98 14.25 -22.24
N THR A 106 16.97 13.36 -22.26
CA THR A 106 16.84 12.03 -22.85
C THR A 106 16.44 10.99 -21.82
N LEU A 107 15.93 9.85 -22.30
CA LEU A 107 15.67 8.67 -21.45
C LEU A 107 16.95 8.19 -20.73
N GLY A 108 18.12 8.38 -21.34
CA GLY A 108 19.42 8.02 -20.75
C GLY A 108 19.74 8.84 -19.49
N ASP A 109 19.44 10.13 -19.49
CA ASP A 109 19.67 11.02 -18.34
C ASP A 109 18.83 10.59 -17.13
N VAL A 110 17.56 10.24 -17.39
CA VAL A 110 16.65 9.69 -16.37
C VAL A 110 17.15 8.34 -15.83
N TRP A 111 17.68 7.47 -16.70
CA TRP A 111 18.25 6.18 -16.28
C TRP A 111 19.52 6.36 -15.44
N ILE A 112 20.38 7.34 -15.75
CA ILE A 112 21.57 7.69 -14.95
C ILE A 112 21.15 8.22 -13.57
N LEU A 113 20.16 9.11 -13.50
CA LEU A 113 19.61 9.58 -12.23
C LEU A 113 19.06 8.42 -11.39
N LEU A 114 18.26 7.53 -11.98
CA LEU A 114 17.72 6.37 -11.26
C LEU A 114 18.80 5.36 -10.87
N ALA A 115 19.85 5.17 -11.68
CA ALA A 115 20.98 4.31 -11.34
C ALA A 115 21.75 4.84 -10.12
N THR A 116 22.03 6.15 -10.07
CA THR A 116 22.71 6.75 -8.91
C THR A 116 21.85 6.66 -7.64
N LEU A 117 20.53 6.91 -7.72
CA LEU A 117 19.61 6.72 -6.61
C LEU A 117 19.51 5.26 -6.13
N LYS A 118 19.47 4.29 -7.05
CA LYS A 118 19.54 2.85 -6.74
C LYS A 118 20.84 2.50 -6.00
N VAL A 119 21.99 2.96 -6.49
CA VAL A 119 23.31 2.68 -5.89
C VAL A 119 23.42 3.29 -4.49
N LEU A 120 22.98 4.55 -4.30
CA LEU A 120 22.97 5.17 -2.96
C LEU A 120 22.06 4.42 -1.98
N SER A 121 20.86 4.03 -2.42
CA SER A 121 19.93 3.22 -1.63
C SER A 121 20.52 1.84 -1.30
N LEU A 122 21.20 1.20 -2.26
CA LEU A 122 21.86 -0.09 -2.10
C LEU A 122 22.99 -0.04 -1.08
N LEU A 123 23.86 0.97 -1.15
CA LEU A 123 24.93 1.20 -0.18
C LEU A 123 24.37 1.39 1.24
N TRP A 124 23.26 2.12 1.36
CA TRP A 124 22.58 2.28 2.65
C TRP A 124 21.96 0.96 3.15
N LEU A 125 21.28 0.19 2.30
CA LEU A 125 20.71 -1.12 2.66
C LEU A 125 21.80 -2.10 3.13
N LEU A 126 22.94 -2.15 2.44
CA LEU A 126 24.10 -2.95 2.83
C LEU A 126 24.70 -2.48 4.16
N TYR A 127 24.83 -1.16 4.38
CA TYR A 127 25.26 -0.61 5.67
C TYR A 127 24.31 -0.98 6.81
N TYR A 128 22.99 -0.86 6.59
CA TYR A 128 21.97 -1.20 7.59
C TYR A 128 22.11 -2.64 8.07
N VAL A 129 22.30 -3.57 7.13
CA VAL A 129 22.51 -5.00 7.42
C VAL A 129 23.88 -5.26 8.07
N ALA A 130 24.95 -4.66 7.55
CA ALA A 130 26.31 -4.96 7.98
C ALA A 130 26.68 -4.32 9.34
N SER A 131 26.12 -3.15 9.63
CA SER A 131 26.40 -2.32 10.81
C SER A 131 25.17 -2.22 11.72
N THR A 132 24.09 -1.56 11.27
CA THR A 132 22.99 -1.16 12.16
C THR A 132 22.32 -2.36 12.85
N THR A 133 21.98 -3.43 12.12
CA THR A 133 21.33 -4.61 12.73
C THR A 133 22.26 -5.46 13.60
N ARG A 134 23.59 -5.25 13.54
CA ARG A 134 24.57 -5.95 14.38
C ARG A 134 24.88 -5.22 15.69
N GLN A 135 24.47 -3.96 15.86
CA GLN A 135 24.73 -3.23 17.10
C GLN A 135 23.79 -3.72 18.23
N PRO A 136 24.30 -3.87 19.47
CA PRO A 136 23.48 -4.28 20.59
C PRO A 136 22.33 -3.30 20.81
N HIS A 137 21.14 -3.83 21.08
CA HIS A 137 19.89 -3.07 21.27
C HIS A 137 19.43 -2.22 20.06
N ALA A 138 20.00 -2.41 18.86
CA ALA A 138 19.57 -1.67 17.67
C ALA A 138 18.10 -1.92 17.28
N VAL A 139 17.65 -3.18 17.42
CA VAL A 139 16.26 -3.61 17.24
C VAL A 139 15.78 -4.21 18.55
N LEU A 140 15.34 -3.35 19.47
CA LEU A 140 14.84 -3.78 20.79
C LEU A 140 13.38 -4.24 20.75
N TYR A 141 12.61 -3.73 19.78
CA TYR A 141 11.19 -4.03 19.61
C TYR A 141 10.89 -4.47 18.18
N GLN A 142 9.86 -5.30 18.02
CA GLN A 142 9.28 -5.64 16.73
C GLN A 142 7.79 -5.30 16.73
N ASP A 143 7.28 -4.73 15.64
CA ASP A 143 5.85 -4.51 15.47
C ASP A 143 5.17 -5.80 14.98
N PRO A 144 4.28 -6.43 15.77
CA PRO A 144 3.59 -7.64 15.34
C PRO A 144 2.72 -7.42 14.10
N HIS A 145 2.18 -6.20 13.91
CA HIS A 145 1.31 -5.82 12.78
C HIS A 145 2.10 -5.42 11.52
N ALA A 146 3.41 -5.13 11.62
CA ALA A 146 4.19 -4.72 10.44
C ALA A 146 4.57 -5.92 9.57
N GLY A 147 4.27 -5.86 8.27
CA GLY A 147 4.62 -6.93 7.32
C GLY A 147 4.05 -8.30 7.71
N PRO A 148 2.70 -8.47 7.70
CA PRO A 148 2.05 -9.77 7.85
C PRO A 148 2.47 -10.73 6.73
N LEU A 149 2.14 -12.02 6.90
CA LEU A 149 2.61 -13.10 6.03
C LEU A 149 2.29 -12.85 4.54
N TRP A 150 1.11 -12.31 4.24
CA TRP A 150 0.68 -12.01 2.88
C TRP A 150 1.51 -10.89 2.24
N VAL A 151 1.83 -9.81 2.96
CA VAL A 151 2.73 -8.73 2.47
C VAL A 151 4.12 -9.29 2.13
N ARG A 152 4.67 -10.16 2.98
CA ARG A 152 5.98 -10.80 2.75
C ARG A 152 5.94 -11.74 1.53
N GLY A 153 4.86 -12.51 1.38
CA GLY A 153 4.63 -13.37 0.22
C GLY A 153 4.59 -12.57 -1.08
N SER A 154 3.76 -11.53 -1.15
CA SER A 154 3.65 -10.66 -2.33
C SER A 154 4.93 -9.90 -2.66
N LEU A 155 5.67 -9.43 -1.64
CA LEU A 155 6.97 -8.80 -1.79
C LEU A 155 7.97 -9.70 -2.52
N VAL A 156 8.07 -10.98 -2.14
CA VAL A 156 8.95 -11.95 -2.82
C VAL A 156 8.39 -12.38 -4.17
N LEU A 157 7.08 -12.59 -4.30
CA LEU A 157 6.46 -12.93 -5.59
C LEU A 157 6.78 -11.87 -6.66
N PHE A 158 6.41 -10.61 -6.40
CA PHE A 158 6.65 -9.53 -7.34
C PHE A 158 8.14 -9.18 -7.46
N GLY A 159 8.93 -9.31 -6.38
CA GLY A 159 10.39 -9.15 -6.44
C GLY A 159 11.05 -10.19 -7.38
N SER A 160 10.63 -11.46 -7.29
CA SER A 160 11.08 -12.52 -8.19
C SER A 160 10.62 -12.29 -9.63
N CYS A 161 9.35 -11.91 -9.87
CA CYS A 161 8.87 -11.58 -11.21
C CYS A 161 9.63 -10.39 -11.83
N THR A 162 9.95 -9.36 -11.04
CA THR A 162 10.69 -8.17 -11.50
C THR A 162 12.18 -8.47 -11.73
N PHE A 163 12.76 -9.39 -10.96
CA PHE A 163 14.10 -9.92 -11.22
C PHE A 163 14.11 -10.70 -12.55
N CYS A 164 13.13 -11.60 -12.76
CA CYS A 164 12.96 -12.31 -14.02
C CYS A 164 12.76 -11.35 -15.20
N LEU A 165 11.92 -10.31 -15.08
CA LEU A 165 11.75 -9.27 -16.10
C LEU A 165 13.09 -8.66 -16.53
N ASN A 166 13.98 -8.37 -15.58
CA ASN A 166 15.29 -7.81 -15.91
C ASN A 166 16.22 -8.83 -16.58
N ILE A 167 16.08 -10.14 -16.32
CA ILE A 167 16.73 -11.19 -17.13
C ILE A 167 16.20 -11.16 -18.56
N PHE A 168 14.87 -11.13 -18.76
CA PHE A 168 14.25 -11.04 -20.09
C PHE A 168 14.70 -9.78 -20.85
N ARG A 169 14.80 -8.65 -20.15
CA ARG A 169 15.30 -7.37 -20.68
C ARG A 169 16.77 -7.44 -21.11
N VAL A 170 17.64 -8.02 -20.29
CA VAL A 170 19.05 -8.25 -20.66
C VAL A 170 19.14 -9.18 -21.88
N GLY A 171 18.35 -10.26 -21.92
CA GLY A 171 18.31 -11.17 -23.07
C GLY A 171 17.86 -10.47 -24.37
N TYR A 172 16.86 -9.59 -24.28
CA TYR A 172 16.39 -8.76 -25.38
C TYR A 172 17.46 -7.74 -25.85
N ASP A 173 18.12 -7.03 -24.94
CA ASP A 173 19.16 -6.04 -25.29
C ASP A 173 20.42 -6.73 -25.85
N VAL A 174 20.83 -7.89 -25.31
CA VAL A 174 21.92 -8.72 -25.87
C VAL A 174 21.56 -9.27 -27.26
N SER A 175 20.29 -9.61 -27.51
CA SER A 175 19.84 -10.04 -28.85
C SER A 175 19.97 -8.94 -29.92
N HIS A 176 20.10 -7.68 -29.49
CA HIS A 176 20.26 -6.47 -30.31
C HIS A 176 21.66 -5.81 -30.17
N ILE A 177 22.66 -6.54 -29.69
CA ILE A 177 23.99 -6.00 -29.32
C ILE A 177 24.75 -5.29 -30.46
N HIS A 178 24.39 -5.56 -31.72
CA HIS A 178 24.96 -4.90 -32.90
C HIS A 178 24.36 -3.51 -33.18
N CYS A 179 23.26 -3.14 -32.52
CA CYS A 179 22.49 -1.92 -32.79
C CYS A 179 22.26 -1.02 -31.57
N LYS A 180 22.35 -1.59 -30.35
CA LYS A 180 22.18 -0.85 -29.09
C LYS A 180 23.53 -0.70 -28.39
N SER A 181 23.77 0.49 -27.81
CA SER A 181 25.01 0.76 -27.07
C SER A 181 25.13 -0.15 -25.84
N GLN A 182 26.33 -0.69 -25.62
CA GLN A 182 26.70 -1.51 -24.45
C GLN A 182 26.32 -0.84 -23.11
N LEU A 183 26.27 0.50 -23.07
CA LEU A 183 25.86 1.24 -21.87
C LEU A 183 24.43 0.90 -21.40
N ARG A 184 23.52 0.47 -22.29
CA ARG A 184 22.16 0.08 -21.90
C ARG A 184 22.12 -1.17 -21.00
N LEU A 185 23.11 -2.07 -21.08
CA LEU A 185 23.16 -3.32 -20.31
C LEU A 185 23.47 -3.11 -18.81
N PHE A 186 24.16 -2.03 -18.44
CA PHE A 186 24.51 -1.78 -17.03
C PHE A 186 23.29 -1.48 -16.16
N PHE A 187 22.29 -0.77 -16.70
CA PHE A 187 21.11 -0.34 -15.97
C PHE A 187 20.23 -1.49 -15.43
N PRO A 188 19.84 -2.52 -16.23
CA PRO A 188 19.11 -3.66 -15.70
C PRO A 188 19.95 -4.54 -14.77
N VAL A 189 21.28 -4.58 -14.91
CA VAL A 189 22.16 -5.29 -13.97
C VAL A 189 22.17 -4.61 -12.59
N ILE A 190 22.29 -3.28 -12.55
CA ILE A 190 22.15 -2.49 -11.30
C ILE A 190 20.75 -2.71 -10.69
N GLU A 191 19.71 -2.79 -11.52
CA GLU A 191 18.34 -3.03 -11.09
C GLU A 191 18.15 -4.43 -10.47
N MET A 192 18.69 -5.49 -11.07
CA MET A 192 18.66 -6.85 -10.51
C MET A 192 19.35 -6.92 -9.13
N VAL A 193 20.52 -6.31 -8.98
CA VAL A 193 21.24 -6.27 -7.69
C VAL A 193 20.45 -5.49 -6.65
N PHE A 194 19.87 -4.35 -7.03
CA PHE A 194 19.03 -3.53 -6.16
C PHE A 194 17.78 -4.29 -5.69
N ILE A 195 17.02 -4.89 -6.61
CA ILE A 195 15.81 -5.68 -6.29
C ILE A 195 16.15 -6.87 -5.39
N GLY A 196 17.21 -7.62 -5.70
CA GLY A 196 17.61 -8.80 -4.92
C GLY A 196 17.92 -8.45 -3.46
N ILE A 197 18.73 -7.42 -3.24
CA ILE A 197 19.10 -6.99 -1.88
C ILE A 197 17.92 -6.29 -1.17
N GLN A 198 17.17 -5.42 -1.85
CA GLN A 198 15.99 -4.76 -1.27
C GLN A 198 14.94 -5.78 -0.82
N THR A 199 14.61 -6.75 -1.67
CA THR A 199 13.61 -7.81 -1.35
C THR A 199 14.04 -8.61 -0.12
N TRP A 200 15.31 -9.01 -0.06
CA TRP A 200 15.85 -9.76 1.08
C TRP A 200 15.84 -8.94 2.38
N VAL A 201 16.25 -7.67 2.34
CA VAL A 201 16.21 -6.79 3.53
C VAL A 201 14.78 -6.58 4.00
N LEU A 202 13.86 -6.23 3.11
CA LEU A 202 12.47 -5.96 3.47
C LEU A 202 11.77 -7.23 4.00
N TRP A 203 11.95 -8.40 3.38
CA TRP A 203 11.39 -9.67 3.88
C TRP A 203 11.83 -9.97 5.32
N LYS A 204 13.12 -9.78 5.61
CA LYS A 204 13.71 -10.14 6.91
C LYS A 204 13.45 -9.08 7.99
N HIS A 205 13.53 -7.80 7.64
CA HIS A 205 13.61 -6.68 8.58
C HIS A 205 12.37 -5.77 8.62
N CYS A 206 11.28 -6.07 7.90
CA CYS A 206 10.06 -5.23 7.89
C CYS A 206 9.41 -4.99 9.27
N LYS A 207 9.73 -5.83 10.28
CA LYS A 207 9.18 -5.74 11.64
C LYS A 207 10.03 -4.89 12.58
N ASP A 208 11.23 -4.49 12.19
CA ASP A 208 12.23 -3.93 13.10
C ASP A 208 11.90 -2.49 13.52
N CYS A 209 11.69 -2.26 14.83
CA CYS A 209 11.59 -0.91 15.39
C CYS A 209 12.98 -0.41 15.79
N VAL A 210 13.72 0.14 14.82
CA VAL A 210 15.11 0.58 14.98
C VAL A 210 15.24 1.74 15.97
N GLN A 211 16.04 1.55 17.03
CA GLN A 211 16.30 2.58 18.06
C GLN A 211 17.65 3.30 17.88
N VAL A 212 18.59 2.69 17.18
CA VAL A 212 19.96 3.19 17.01
C VAL A 212 20.12 3.94 15.67
N GLN A 213 20.91 5.02 15.66
CA GLN A 213 21.16 5.87 14.49
C GLN A 213 19.89 6.37 13.76
N THR A 214 18.83 6.66 14.52
CA THR A 214 17.46 6.91 13.99
C THR A 214 17.38 7.90 12.84
N ASN A 215 18.15 9.00 12.86
CA ASN A 215 18.14 10.00 11.78
C ASN A 215 18.75 9.46 10.46
N PHE A 216 19.85 8.72 10.54
CA PHE A 216 20.47 8.11 9.36
C PHE A 216 19.58 7.01 8.76
N THR A 217 19.00 6.15 9.63
CA THR A 217 18.03 5.13 9.21
C THR A 217 16.79 5.77 8.57
N ARG A 218 16.24 6.86 9.12
CA ARG A 218 15.11 7.58 8.53
C ARG A 218 15.44 8.12 7.14
N CYS A 219 16.61 8.76 6.96
CA CYS A 219 17.02 9.31 5.66
C CYS A 219 17.19 8.21 4.60
N GLY A 220 17.82 7.08 4.95
CA GLY A 220 18.03 5.99 3.98
C GLY A 220 16.75 5.24 3.62
N LEU A 221 15.84 5.01 4.58
CA LEU A 221 14.49 4.49 4.28
C LEU A 221 13.73 5.43 3.34
N MET A 222 13.80 6.74 3.58
CA MET A 222 13.14 7.75 2.76
C MET A 222 13.77 7.91 1.36
N LEU A 223 15.09 7.81 1.24
CA LEU A 223 15.79 7.76 -0.05
C LEU A 223 15.41 6.52 -0.86
N THR A 224 15.34 5.36 -0.20
CA THR A 224 14.93 4.10 -0.84
C THR A 224 13.46 4.18 -1.28
N LEU A 225 12.58 4.75 -0.46
CA LEU A 225 11.17 4.98 -0.81
C LEU A 225 11.03 5.94 -1.99
N ALA A 226 11.74 7.07 -1.97
CA ALA A 226 11.76 8.02 -3.10
C ALA A 226 12.25 7.36 -4.40
N THR A 227 13.25 6.47 -4.31
CA THR A 227 13.77 5.70 -5.45
C THR A 227 12.71 4.75 -6.02
N ASN A 228 12.01 3.99 -5.19
CA ASN A 228 10.91 3.10 -5.64
C ASN A 228 9.74 3.90 -6.22
N LEU A 229 9.39 5.05 -5.62
CA LEU A 229 8.32 5.91 -6.13
C LEU A 229 8.68 6.50 -7.50
N LEU A 230 9.92 6.93 -7.71
CA LEU A 230 10.38 7.42 -9.02
C LEU A 230 10.47 6.31 -10.08
N LEU A 231 10.84 5.09 -9.69
CA LEU A 231 10.78 3.93 -10.58
C LEU A 231 9.34 3.62 -11.01
N TRP A 232 8.39 3.67 -10.06
CA TRP A 232 6.97 3.52 -10.36
C TRP A 232 6.45 4.64 -11.28
N VAL A 233 6.75 5.92 -11.00
CA VAL A 233 6.34 7.04 -11.86
C VAL A 233 6.92 6.90 -13.27
N LEU A 234 8.20 6.51 -13.41
CA LEU A 234 8.76 6.24 -14.74
C LEU A 234 8.04 5.07 -15.42
N ALA A 235 7.79 3.96 -14.71
CA ALA A 235 7.15 2.78 -15.26
C ALA A 235 5.70 3.05 -15.75
N VAL A 236 4.96 3.89 -15.04
CA VAL A 236 3.59 4.31 -15.39
C VAL A 236 3.57 5.29 -16.57
N THR A 237 4.57 6.16 -16.68
CA THR A 237 4.57 7.25 -17.69
C THR A 237 5.34 6.94 -18.97
N ASN A 238 6.21 5.92 -18.98
CA ASN A 238 7.08 5.60 -20.11
C ASN A 238 6.38 4.76 -21.21
N ASP A 239 5.39 5.39 -21.87
CA ASP A 239 4.78 4.97 -23.14
C ASP A 239 5.84 4.51 -24.18
N SER A 240 7.00 5.16 -24.18
CA SER A 240 8.08 4.92 -25.15
C SER A 240 8.52 3.46 -25.25
N MET A 241 8.62 2.71 -24.14
CA MET A 241 9.09 1.31 -24.19
C MET A 241 8.02 0.33 -24.71
N HIS A 242 6.74 0.55 -24.38
CA HIS A 242 5.66 -0.25 -24.96
C HIS A 242 5.58 -0.01 -26.47
N ARG A 243 5.63 1.27 -26.88
CA ARG A 243 5.58 1.64 -28.30
C ARG A 243 6.82 1.27 -29.11
N GLU A 244 8.03 1.27 -28.54
CA GLU A 244 9.24 0.78 -29.23
C GLU A 244 9.07 -0.73 -29.55
N ILE A 245 8.50 -1.50 -28.62
CA ILE A 245 8.29 -2.94 -28.75
C ILE A 245 7.07 -3.32 -29.62
N GLU A 246 6.00 -2.50 -29.61
CA GLU A 246 4.84 -2.65 -30.51
C GLU A 246 5.14 -2.18 -31.93
N ALA A 247 5.93 -1.11 -32.11
CA ALA A 247 6.35 -0.65 -33.43
C ALA A 247 7.27 -1.68 -34.10
N GLU A 248 8.21 -2.28 -33.35
CA GLU A 248 9.01 -3.40 -33.86
C GLU A 248 8.16 -4.60 -34.27
N LEU A 249 7.03 -4.89 -33.59
CA LEU A 249 6.07 -5.93 -34.01
C LEU A 249 5.38 -5.59 -35.34
N GLY A 250 4.94 -4.34 -35.51
CA GLY A 250 4.37 -3.88 -36.78
C GLY A 250 5.36 -4.03 -37.93
N VAL A 251 6.61 -3.62 -37.73
CA VAL A 251 7.69 -3.76 -38.71
C VAL A 251 8.02 -5.23 -38.99
N LEU A 252 8.01 -6.12 -37.98
CA LEU A 252 8.25 -7.56 -38.17
C LEU A 252 7.12 -8.23 -38.98
N MET A 253 5.85 -7.86 -38.73
CA MET A 253 4.71 -8.33 -39.52
C MET A 253 4.75 -7.79 -40.96
N GLU A 254 5.15 -6.53 -41.15
CA GLU A 254 5.34 -5.94 -42.48
C GLU A 254 6.52 -6.57 -43.24
N LYS A 255 7.57 -7.01 -42.53
CA LYS A 255 8.72 -7.71 -43.13
C LYS A 255 8.37 -9.08 -43.71
N PHE A 256 7.34 -9.75 -43.18
CA PHE A 256 6.73 -10.93 -43.84
C PHE A 256 5.98 -10.59 -45.15
N SER A 257 5.70 -9.31 -45.42
CA SER A 257 5.12 -8.82 -46.69
C SER A 257 6.17 -8.35 -47.72
N GLY A 258 7.47 -8.49 -47.42
CA GLY A 258 8.52 -8.43 -48.44
C GLY A 258 8.93 -7.03 -48.91
N ASN A 259 9.42 -6.17 -48.01
CA ASN A 259 10.17 -4.98 -48.41
C ASN A 259 11.36 -4.73 -47.47
N GLU A 260 12.58 -4.66 -48.03
CA GLU A 260 13.80 -4.48 -47.24
C GLU A 260 14.11 -3.00 -47.01
N THR A 261 14.11 -2.57 -45.76
CA THR A 261 14.83 -1.37 -45.31
C THR A 261 15.63 -1.65 -44.05
N ASN A 262 16.73 -0.91 -43.89
CA ASN A 262 17.78 -1.12 -42.87
C ASN A 262 17.24 -1.03 -41.44
N THR A 263 16.80 -2.17 -40.93
CA THR A 263 16.24 -2.36 -39.58
C THR A 263 17.12 -3.36 -38.84
N CYS A 264 17.35 -3.14 -37.54
CA CYS A 264 18.25 -3.98 -36.76
C CYS A 264 17.83 -5.45 -36.83
N LEU A 265 18.78 -6.33 -37.18
CA LEU A 265 18.54 -7.76 -37.25
C LEU A 265 18.82 -8.40 -35.88
N CYS A 266 17.78 -8.94 -35.24
CA CYS A 266 17.94 -9.86 -34.11
C CYS A 266 18.84 -11.04 -34.51
N LEU A 267 19.77 -11.44 -33.65
CA LEU A 267 20.66 -12.59 -33.93
C LEU A 267 19.89 -13.90 -34.18
N ASN A 268 18.72 -14.06 -33.53
CA ASN A 268 17.80 -15.17 -33.74
C ASN A 268 16.36 -14.70 -33.45
N ALA A 269 15.49 -14.69 -34.46
CA ALA A 269 14.14 -14.14 -34.36
C ALA A 269 13.26 -14.85 -33.32
N THR A 270 13.38 -16.18 -33.15
CA THR A 270 12.56 -16.92 -32.18
C THR A 270 12.91 -16.56 -30.74
N VAL A 271 14.21 -16.45 -30.45
CA VAL A 271 14.74 -16.04 -29.15
C VAL A 271 14.41 -14.58 -28.85
N CYS A 272 14.52 -13.71 -29.86
CA CYS A 272 14.12 -12.30 -29.77
C CYS A 272 12.64 -12.17 -29.35
N GLU A 273 11.74 -12.90 -30.02
CA GLU A 273 10.30 -12.88 -29.76
C GLU A 273 9.94 -13.42 -28.37
N VAL A 274 10.62 -14.48 -27.91
CA VAL A 274 10.44 -15.00 -26.54
C VAL A 274 10.89 -13.97 -25.50
N PHE A 275 12.05 -13.31 -25.69
CA PHE A 275 12.51 -12.27 -24.77
C PHE A 275 11.57 -11.06 -24.75
N ARG A 276 11.10 -10.63 -25.93
CA ARG A 276 10.16 -9.52 -26.12
C ARG A 276 8.82 -9.77 -25.41
N LYS A 277 8.19 -10.93 -25.66
CA LYS A 277 6.93 -11.33 -25.01
C LYS A 277 7.07 -11.52 -23.50
N GLY A 278 8.16 -12.15 -23.04
CA GLY A 278 8.44 -12.32 -21.61
C GLY A 278 8.62 -10.99 -20.88
N TYR A 279 9.30 -10.03 -21.50
CA TYR A 279 9.46 -8.68 -20.95
C TYR A 279 8.13 -7.94 -20.80
N LEU A 280 7.30 -7.90 -21.86
CA LEU A 280 5.99 -7.25 -21.82
C LEU A 280 5.06 -7.89 -20.78
N MET A 281 4.96 -9.23 -20.76
CA MET A 281 4.03 -9.93 -19.87
C MET A 281 4.40 -9.78 -18.38
N LEU A 282 5.69 -9.62 -18.06
CA LEU A 282 6.15 -9.43 -16.68
C LEU A 282 6.17 -7.95 -16.23
N TYR A 283 5.93 -7.00 -17.13
CA TYR A 283 6.04 -5.55 -16.83
C TYR A 283 5.16 -5.08 -15.66
N PRO A 284 3.88 -5.49 -15.54
CA PRO A 284 3.03 -5.08 -14.43
C PRO A 284 3.55 -5.51 -13.05
N PHE A 285 4.35 -6.57 -12.94
CA PHE A 285 4.90 -6.97 -11.64
C PHE A 285 5.95 -5.99 -11.11
N SER A 286 6.60 -5.23 -12.00
CA SER A 286 7.55 -4.18 -11.62
C SER A 286 6.87 -2.99 -10.96
N THR A 287 5.69 -2.60 -11.46
CA THR A 287 4.90 -1.51 -10.84
C THR A 287 4.35 -1.93 -9.49
N GLU A 288 3.81 -3.15 -9.36
CA GLU A 288 3.37 -3.72 -8.07
C GLU A 288 4.49 -3.82 -7.05
N TYR A 289 5.67 -4.32 -7.46
CA TYR A 289 6.83 -4.44 -6.58
C TYR A 289 7.23 -3.09 -5.97
N CYS A 290 7.25 -2.02 -6.79
CA CYS A 290 7.58 -0.68 -6.32
C CYS A 290 6.54 -0.16 -5.30
N LEU A 291 5.24 -0.39 -5.52
CA LEU A 291 4.18 0.01 -4.59
C LEU A 291 4.28 -0.71 -3.23
N ILE A 292 4.50 -2.03 -3.23
CA ILE A 292 4.72 -2.78 -1.98
C ILE A 292 5.96 -2.28 -1.26
N CYS A 293 7.07 -2.07 -1.97
CA CYS A 293 8.30 -1.57 -1.35
C CYS A 293 8.09 -0.20 -0.71
N CYS A 294 7.40 0.73 -1.39
CA CYS A 294 7.01 2.02 -0.82
C CYS A 294 6.18 1.88 0.46
N ALA A 295 5.17 1.01 0.47
CA ALA A 295 4.33 0.78 1.65
C ALA A 295 5.14 0.21 2.84
N VAL A 296 5.94 -0.84 2.62
CA VAL A 296 6.75 -1.46 3.68
C VAL A 296 7.83 -0.50 4.21
N LEU A 297 8.52 0.23 3.32
CA LEU A 297 9.52 1.24 3.71
C LEU A 297 8.89 2.38 4.54
N PHE A 298 7.65 2.79 4.22
CA PHE A 298 6.93 3.80 5.00
C PHE A 298 6.56 3.28 6.40
N VAL A 299 6.08 2.04 6.52
CA VAL A 299 5.83 1.38 7.83
C VAL A 299 7.12 1.32 8.65
N MET A 300 8.21 0.84 8.06
CA MET A 300 9.52 0.80 8.72
C MET A 300 9.96 2.19 9.19
N TRP A 301 9.81 3.23 8.36
CA TRP A 301 10.14 4.61 8.71
C TRP A 301 9.29 5.17 9.85
N LYS A 302 7.99 4.85 9.90
CA LYS A 302 7.12 5.18 11.05
C LYS A 302 7.54 4.44 12.32
N ASN A 303 8.14 3.26 12.20
CA ASN A 303 8.60 2.45 13.33
C ASN A 303 9.97 2.85 13.89
N VAL A 304 10.78 3.66 13.18
CA VAL A 304 12.09 4.14 13.68
C VAL A 304 11.93 5.03 14.91
N GLY A 305 12.52 4.59 16.03
CA GLY A 305 12.45 5.25 17.34
C GLY A 305 11.11 5.08 18.05
N ARG A 306 10.22 4.17 17.59
CA ARG A 306 8.98 3.88 18.29
C ARG A 306 9.27 2.91 19.44
N HIS A 307 8.86 3.27 20.64
CA HIS A 307 8.84 2.39 21.80
C HIS A 307 7.50 1.65 21.79
N VAL A 308 7.53 0.32 21.65
CA VAL A 308 6.34 -0.53 21.80
C VAL A 308 6.33 -1.02 23.24
N ALA A 309 5.28 -0.70 23.99
CA ALA A 309 5.16 -1.19 25.36
C ALA A 309 5.05 -2.72 25.36
N HIS A 310 5.78 -3.39 26.25
CA HIS A 310 5.49 -4.78 26.58
C HIS A 310 4.11 -4.83 27.24
N HIS A 311 3.09 -5.19 26.47
CA HIS A 311 1.97 -5.92 27.05
C HIS A 311 2.54 -7.29 27.43
N MET A 312 2.72 -7.49 28.73
CA MET A 312 3.12 -8.79 29.27
C MET A 312 2.05 -9.82 28.90
N ASP A 313 2.50 -10.96 28.41
CA ASP A 313 1.78 -12.24 28.43
C ASP A 313 0.37 -12.24 27.84
N ALA A 314 0.27 -11.72 26.62
CA ALA A 314 -0.56 -12.37 25.61
C ALA A 314 0.32 -12.69 24.40
N HIS A 315 0.83 -13.92 24.32
CA HIS A 315 1.24 -14.45 23.03
C HIS A 315 0.02 -14.37 22.12
N PRO A 316 0.07 -13.66 20.96
CA PRO A 316 -0.97 -13.78 19.98
C PRO A 316 -0.84 -15.18 19.41
N GLY A 317 -1.55 -16.13 20.02
CA GLY A 317 -1.65 -17.48 19.51
C GLY A 317 -2.15 -17.36 18.08
N ILE A 318 -1.32 -17.79 17.13
CA ILE A 318 -1.65 -17.75 15.71
C ILE A 318 -2.90 -18.61 15.56
N THR A 319 -4.07 -17.98 15.48
CA THR A 319 -5.33 -18.67 15.26
C THR A 319 -5.22 -19.31 13.89
N PRO A 320 -5.14 -20.65 13.81
CA PRO A 320 -4.92 -21.30 12.53
C PRO A 320 -6.14 -21.03 11.64
N PHE A 321 -5.88 -20.68 10.39
CA PHE A 321 -6.93 -20.43 9.42
C PHE A 321 -7.75 -21.73 9.23
N HIS A 322 -8.99 -21.73 9.71
CA HIS A 322 -9.81 -22.94 9.85
C HIS A 322 -11.16 -22.75 9.16
N LEU A 323 -11.22 -23.20 7.91
CA LEU A 323 -12.41 -23.20 7.04
C LEU A 323 -13.59 -24.05 7.56
N HIS A 324 -13.48 -24.69 8.72
CA HIS A 324 -14.47 -25.64 9.19
C HIS A 324 -15.78 -24.94 9.58
N GLY A 325 -16.92 -25.56 9.30
CA GLY A 325 -18.27 -25.01 9.57
C GLY A 325 -18.76 -23.90 8.62
N VAL A 326 -17.89 -23.27 7.85
CA VAL A 326 -18.25 -22.23 6.86
C VAL A 326 -18.46 -22.89 5.49
N ILE A 327 -19.64 -22.75 4.89
CA ILE A 327 -20.01 -23.53 3.68
C ILE A 327 -20.46 -22.65 2.52
N PHE A 328 -21.35 -21.68 2.76
CA PHE A 328 -22.00 -20.93 1.69
C PHE A 328 -21.09 -19.90 1.04
N GLY A 329 -20.33 -19.14 1.84
CA GLY A 329 -19.39 -18.13 1.39
C GLY A 329 -18.26 -18.70 0.53
N PRO A 330 -17.53 -19.73 1.00
CA PRO A 330 -16.52 -20.43 0.20
C PRO A 330 -17.08 -21.06 -1.08
N LEU A 331 -18.29 -21.64 -1.05
CA LEU A 331 -18.90 -22.26 -2.23
C LEU A 331 -19.31 -21.21 -3.28
N LEU A 332 -19.93 -20.11 -2.86
CA LEU A 332 -20.27 -19.00 -3.77
C LEU A 332 -19.01 -18.30 -4.30
N GLY A 333 -18.00 -18.13 -3.46
CA GLY A 333 -16.69 -17.60 -3.86
C GLY A 333 -16.00 -18.50 -4.88
N LEU A 334 -16.01 -19.82 -4.68
CA LEU A 334 -15.46 -20.80 -5.63
C LEU A 334 -16.20 -20.79 -6.97
N LEU A 335 -17.54 -20.62 -6.97
CA LEU A 335 -18.32 -20.43 -8.19
C LEU A 335 -17.85 -19.19 -8.96
N VAL A 336 -17.66 -18.06 -8.27
CA VAL A 336 -17.13 -16.81 -8.86
C VAL A 336 -15.70 -17.01 -9.38
N LEU A 337 -14.84 -17.72 -8.64
CA LEU A 337 -13.47 -18.02 -9.07
C LEU A 337 -13.43 -18.88 -10.34
N LEU A 338 -14.23 -19.95 -10.40
CA LEU A 338 -14.31 -20.83 -11.58
C LEU A 338 -14.86 -20.07 -12.79
N ALA A 339 -15.96 -19.33 -12.62
CA ALA A 339 -16.52 -18.50 -13.69
C ALA A 339 -15.52 -17.43 -14.17
N GLY A 340 -14.84 -16.77 -13.22
CA GLY A 340 -13.84 -15.74 -13.51
C GLY A 340 -12.63 -16.28 -14.27
N VAL A 341 -12.06 -17.41 -13.83
CA VAL A 341 -10.95 -18.07 -14.54
C VAL A 341 -11.38 -18.48 -15.95
N CYS A 342 -12.58 -19.02 -16.14
CA CYS A 342 -13.10 -19.35 -17.48
C CYS A 342 -13.22 -18.11 -18.38
N VAL A 343 -13.83 -17.02 -17.88
CA VAL A 343 -13.99 -15.76 -18.64
C VAL A 343 -12.63 -15.15 -18.97
N PHE A 344 -11.70 -15.13 -18.01
CA PHE A 344 -10.34 -14.63 -18.20
C PHE A 344 -9.58 -15.42 -19.27
N VAL A 345 -9.55 -16.75 -19.18
CA VAL A 345 -8.85 -17.61 -20.15
C VAL A 345 -9.43 -17.45 -21.55
N LEU A 346 -10.77 -17.42 -21.69
CA LEU A 346 -11.42 -17.18 -22.98
C LEU A 346 -11.05 -15.81 -23.58
N PHE A 347 -11.03 -14.76 -22.76
CA PHE A 347 -10.63 -13.42 -23.20
C PHE A 347 -9.15 -13.41 -23.66
N GLN A 348 -8.23 -13.97 -22.87
CA GLN A 348 -6.80 -13.98 -23.21
C GLN A 348 -6.47 -14.82 -24.46
N ILE A 349 -7.19 -15.92 -24.69
CA ILE A 349 -7.08 -16.71 -25.93
C ILE A 349 -7.49 -15.84 -27.15
N GLN A 350 -8.62 -15.13 -27.07
CA GLN A 350 -9.05 -14.27 -28.17
C GLN A 350 -8.13 -13.05 -28.35
N ALA A 351 -7.67 -12.44 -27.26
CA ALA A 351 -6.75 -11.30 -27.27
C ALA A 351 -5.35 -11.64 -27.80
N SER A 352 -4.98 -12.92 -27.80
CA SER A 352 -3.78 -13.42 -28.48
C SER A 352 -3.96 -13.56 -30.00
N GLY A 353 -5.19 -13.39 -30.52
CA GLY A 353 -5.51 -13.38 -31.94
C GLY A 353 -5.45 -11.98 -32.57
N PRO A 354 -5.63 -11.87 -33.91
CA PRO A 354 -5.44 -10.60 -34.62
C PRO A 354 -6.56 -9.57 -34.41
N VAL A 355 -7.78 -9.99 -34.04
CA VAL A 355 -8.93 -9.12 -33.78
C VAL A 355 -9.78 -9.73 -32.66
N ILE A 356 -10.15 -8.93 -31.66
CA ILE A 356 -11.03 -9.36 -30.56
C ILE A 356 -12.49 -9.14 -30.96
N ALA A 357 -13.29 -10.21 -30.96
CA ALA A 357 -14.71 -10.10 -31.25
C ALA A 357 -15.49 -9.47 -30.08
N PHE A 358 -16.43 -8.57 -30.41
CA PHE A 358 -17.28 -7.81 -29.47
C PHE A 358 -17.95 -8.67 -28.37
N GLN A 359 -18.26 -9.93 -28.68
CA GLN A 359 -18.87 -10.88 -27.75
C GLN A 359 -18.01 -11.18 -26.51
N TYR A 360 -16.67 -11.14 -26.63
CA TYR A 360 -15.77 -11.39 -25.49
C TYR A 360 -15.70 -10.20 -24.53
N PHE A 361 -15.79 -8.97 -25.05
CA PHE A 361 -15.96 -7.78 -24.20
C PHE A 361 -17.30 -7.81 -23.45
N ILE A 362 -18.40 -8.16 -24.14
CA ILE A 362 -19.70 -8.38 -23.48
C ILE A 362 -19.57 -9.40 -22.34
N LEU A 363 -18.97 -10.57 -22.60
CA LEU A 363 -18.81 -11.63 -21.61
C LEU A 363 -17.98 -11.16 -20.40
N TYR A 364 -16.88 -10.45 -20.64
CA TYR A 364 -16.03 -9.88 -19.59
C TYR A 364 -16.79 -8.88 -18.72
N TYR A 365 -17.38 -7.83 -19.31
CA TYR A 365 -18.09 -6.81 -18.53
C TYR A 365 -19.38 -7.36 -17.89
N ALA A 366 -20.08 -8.31 -18.52
CA ALA A 366 -21.25 -8.98 -17.93
C ALA A 366 -20.89 -9.77 -16.67
N PHE A 367 -19.73 -10.45 -16.64
CA PHE A 367 -19.22 -11.12 -15.43
C PHE A 367 -19.03 -10.11 -14.28
N TYR A 368 -18.37 -8.98 -14.55
CA TYR A 368 -18.20 -7.92 -13.53
C TYR A 368 -19.53 -7.31 -13.08
N VAL A 369 -20.46 -7.03 -14.01
CA VAL A 369 -21.79 -6.50 -13.70
C VAL A 369 -22.62 -7.49 -12.87
N ALA A 370 -22.38 -8.81 -12.96
CA ALA A 370 -22.99 -9.80 -12.08
C ALA A 370 -22.29 -9.88 -10.69
N VAL A 371 -20.96 -9.83 -10.64
CA VAL A 371 -20.19 -10.03 -9.40
C VAL A 371 -20.20 -8.79 -8.50
N LEU A 372 -19.96 -7.59 -9.04
CA LEU A 372 -19.83 -6.35 -8.25
C LEU A 372 -21.05 -6.02 -7.38
N PRO A 373 -22.32 -6.19 -7.82
CA PRO A 373 -23.48 -6.02 -6.95
C PRO A 373 -23.51 -7.03 -5.79
N THR A 374 -23.17 -8.31 -6.04
CA THR A 374 -23.18 -9.33 -4.98
C THR A 374 -22.12 -9.06 -3.91
N MET A 375 -20.92 -8.61 -4.32
CA MET A 375 -19.90 -8.12 -3.40
C MET A 375 -20.37 -6.90 -2.62
N SER A 376 -21.03 -5.94 -3.28
CA SER A 376 -21.55 -4.72 -2.64
C SER A 376 -22.60 -5.05 -1.57
N LEU A 377 -23.55 -5.93 -1.90
CA LEU A 377 -24.58 -6.40 -0.97
C LEU A 377 -23.99 -7.17 0.22
N ALA A 378 -22.99 -8.03 -0.02
CA ALA A 378 -22.28 -8.73 1.04
C ALA A 378 -21.53 -7.76 1.98
N CYS A 379 -20.87 -6.73 1.44
CA CYS A 379 -20.22 -5.69 2.24
C CYS A 379 -21.24 -4.90 3.07
N LEU A 380 -22.35 -4.46 2.47
CA LEU A 380 -23.41 -3.73 3.17
C LEU A 380 -24.08 -4.58 4.27
N ALA A 381 -24.29 -5.87 4.02
CA ALA A 381 -24.78 -6.81 5.04
C ALA A 381 -23.76 -6.98 6.19
N GLY A 382 -22.47 -7.08 5.88
CA GLY A 382 -21.39 -7.13 6.87
C GLY A 382 -21.34 -5.88 7.75
N THR A 383 -21.39 -4.69 7.14
CA THR A 383 -21.47 -3.38 7.82
C THR A 383 -22.74 -3.26 8.66
N ALA A 384 -23.88 -3.77 8.19
CA ALA A 384 -25.11 -3.80 8.99
C ALA A 384 -24.98 -4.75 10.20
N ILE A 385 -24.36 -5.92 10.04
CA ILE A 385 -24.11 -6.85 11.16
C ILE A 385 -23.13 -6.23 12.17
N HIS A 386 -22.10 -5.53 11.71
CA HIS A 386 -21.22 -4.72 12.53
C HIS A 386 -22.04 -3.68 13.33
N GLY A 387 -22.84 -2.84 12.68
CA GLY A 387 -23.67 -1.83 13.35
C GLY A 387 -24.67 -2.42 14.37
N LEU A 388 -25.11 -3.67 14.18
CA LEU A 388 -25.96 -4.41 15.12
C LEU A 388 -25.19 -5.07 16.28
N GLU A 389 -23.86 -5.09 16.28
CA GLU A 389 -23.04 -5.68 17.32
C GLU A 389 -22.24 -4.58 18.03
N GLU A 390 -22.73 -4.16 19.21
CA GLU A 390 -21.98 -3.27 20.11
C GLU A 390 -20.67 -3.96 20.54
N ARG A 391 -19.56 -3.51 19.95
CA ARG A 391 -18.20 -3.84 20.38
C ARG A 391 -17.49 -2.55 20.74
N GLU A 392 -16.62 -2.58 21.74
CA GLU A 392 -15.70 -1.47 21.98
C GLU A 392 -14.85 -1.22 20.72
N LEU A 393 -14.74 0.05 20.31
CA LEU A 393 -13.78 0.44 19.29
C LEU A 393 -12.38 0.49 19.91
N ASP A 394 -11.38 -0.04 19.19
CA ASP A 394 -9.99 0.10 19.62
C ASP A 394 -9.51 1.55 19.41
N THR A 395 -9.63 2.35 20.46
CA THR A 395 -9.20 3.77 20.53
C THR A 395 -7.67 3.94 20.54
N VAL A 396 -6.91 2.85 20.63
CA VAL A 396 -5.44 2.85 20.61
C VAL A 396 -4.94 3.22 19.21
N LYS A 397 -4.30 4.39 19.09
CA LYS A 397 -3.73 4.89 17.84
C LYS A 397 -2.47 4.11 17.43
N ASN A 398 -2.65 3.02 16.68
CA ASN A 398 -1.55 2.31 16.02
C ASN A 398 -1.24 2.96 14.65
N PRO A 399 -0.01 3.46 14.40
CA PRO A 399 0.36 4.08 13.12
C PRO A 399 0.27 3.14 11.93
N THR A 400 0.49 1.84 12.12
CA THR A 400 0.39 0.82 11.05
C THR A 400 -1.05 0.70 10.58
N ARG A 401 -1.98 0.42 11.50
CA ARG A 401 -3.44 0.37 11.25
C ARG A 401 -3.99 1.67 10.64
N SER A 402 -3.53 2.84 11.10
CA SER A 402 -3.92 4.12 10.51
C SER A 402 -3.38 4.32 9.09
N LEU A 403 -2.22 3.74 8.77
CA LEU A 403 -1.69 3.74 7.41
C LEU A 403 -2.44 2.76 6.52
N ASP A 404 -2.81 1.58 7.02
CA ASP A 404 -3.53 0.56 6.23
C ASP A 404 -4.86 1.11 5.69
N VAL A 405 -5.55 1.96 6.47
CA VAL A 405 -6.74 2.72 6.03
C VAL A 405 -6.41 3.71 4.90
N VAL A 406 -5.32 4.48 5.05
CA VAL A 406 -4.91 5.48 4.06
C VAL A 406 -4.43 4.82 2.76
N LEU A 407 -3.73 3.69 2.85
CA LEU A 407 -3.32 2.87 1.71
C LEU A 407 -4.52 2.25 1.00
N LEU A 408 -5.47 1.68 1.75
CA LEU A 408 -6.71 1.12 1.19
C LEU A 408 -7.50 2.19 0.40
N MET A 409 -7.68 3.36 1.00
CA MET A 409 -8.41 4.45 0.37
C MET A 409 -7.64 5.05 -0.82
N GLY A 410 -6.32 5.27 -0.69
CA GLY A 410 -5.48 5.80 -1.76
C GLY A 410 -5.36 4.85 -2.97
N ALA A 411 -5.29 3.55 -2.74
CA ALA A 411 -5.25 2.55 -3.82
C ALA A 411 -6.60 2.46 -4.56
N ALA A 412 -7.73 2.56 -3.85
CA ALA A 412 -9.05 2.60 -4.46
C ALA A 412 -9.25 3.76 -5.45
N LEU A 413 -8.58 4.91 -5.22
CA LEU A 413 -8.66 6.08 -6.10
C LEU A 413 -8.17 5.78 -7.53
N GLY A 414 -7.24 4.84 -7.73
CA GLY A 414 -6.76 4.48 -9.07
C GLY A 414 -7.87 3.89 -9.95
N GLN A 415 -8.61 2.91 -9.40
CA GLN A 415 -9.72 2.26 -10.09
C GLN A 415 -10.95 3.16 -10.19
N MET A 416 -11.27 3.93 -9.15
CA MET A 416 -12.30 4.96 -9.22
C MET A 416 -11.98 6.00 -10.29
N GLY A 417 -10.71 6.40 -10.42
CA GLY A 417 -10.23 7.33 -11.45
C GLY A 417 -10.54 6.83 -12.86
N ILE A 418 -10.11 5.60 -13.20
CA ILE A 418 -10.42 4.96 -14.48
C ILE A 418 -11.94 4.96 -14.71
N ALA A 419 -12.73 4.51 -13.73
CA ALA A 419 -14.19 4.46 -13.83
C ALA A 419 -14.83 5.84 -14.09
N TYR A 420 -14.38 6.91 -13.44
CA TYR A 420 -14.89 8.26 -13.69
C TYR A 420 -14.54 8.77 -15.10
N PHE A 421 -13.34 8.51 -15.61
CA PHE A 421 -12.97 8.86 -16.98
C PHE A 421 -13.80 8.06 -18.01
N SER A 422 -14.00 6.75 -17.82
CA SER A 422 -14.88 5.94 -18.68
C SER A 422 -16.33 6.43 -18.65
N ILE A 423 -16.89 6.77 -17.48
CA ILE A 423 -18.25 7.35 -17.37
C ILE A 423 -18.38 8.61 -18.22
N VAL A 424 -17.43 9.54 -18.12
CA VAL A 424 -17.45 10.81 -18.87
C VAL A 424 -17.36 10.55 -20.38
N ALA A 425 -16.44 9.69 -20.83
CA ALA A 425 -16.29 9.35 -22.25
C ALA A 425 -17.55 8.69 -22.84
N ILE A 426 -18.18 7.76 -22.11
CA ILE A 426 -19.38 7.05 -22.59
C ILE A 426 -20.59 7.97 -22.66
N VAL A 427 -20.80 8.83 -21.66
CA VAL A 427 -21.91 9.79 -21.63
C VAL A 427 -21.76 10.86 -22.71
N ALA A 428 -20.52 11.28 -23.03
CA ALA A 428 -20.23 12.30 -24.04
C ALA A 428 -20.24 11.79 -25.49
N THR A 429 -20.13 10.48 -25.73
CA THR A 429 -20.07 9.88 -27.07
C THR A 429 -21.45 9.37 -27.52
N ARG A 430 -21.77 8.09 -27.32
CA ARG A 430 -23.08 7.49 -27.62
C ARG A 430 -23.42 6.35 -26.65
N PRO A 431 -24.29 6.55 -25.64
CA PRO A 431 -24.55 5.56 -24.60
C PRO A 431 -25.48 4.41 -25.02
N HIS A 432 -25.99 4.39 -26.26
CA HIS A 432 -27.07 3.48 -26.66
C HIS A 432 -26.61 2.07 -27.06
N GLU A 433 -25.34 1.85 -27.38
CA GLU A 433 -24.80 0.53 -27.73
C GLU A 433 -24.70 -0.38 -26.50
N LEU A 434 -24.90 -1.70 -26.68
CA LEU A 434 -24.99 -2.65 -25.55
C LEU A 434 -23.72 -2.67 -24.69
N LEU A 435 -22.54 -2.67 -25.31
CA LEU A 435 -21.26 -2.65 -24.61
C LEU A 435 -21.09 -1.34 -23.83
N ASN A 436 -21.42 -0.20 -24.41
CA ASN A 436 -21.32 1.10 -23.74
C ASN A 436 -22.22 1.16 -22.50
N ARG A 437 -23.42 0.56 -22.54
CA ARG A 437 -24.28 0.41 -21.34
C ARG A 437 -23.67 -0.52 -20.30
N LEU A 438 -23.03 -1.62 -20.72
CA LEU A 438 -22.36 -2.57 -19.82
C LEU A 438 -21.14 -1.94 -19.15
N ILE A 439 -20.30 -1.19 -19.88
CA ILE A 439 -19.14 -0.49 -19.32
C ILE A 439 -19.60 0.62 -18.37
N LEU A 440 -20.65 1.39 -18.73
CA LEU A 440 -21.23 2.39 -17.83
C LEU A 440 -21.76 1.77 -16.53
N ALA A 441 -22.50 0.65 -16.62
CA ALA A 441 -22.96 -0.09 -15.45
C ALA A 441 -21.81 -0.64 -14.62
N TYR A 442 -20.79 -1.22 -15.26
CA TYR A 442 -19.55 -1.68 -14.63
C TYR A 442 -18.86 -0.56 -13.85
N SER A 443 -18.62 0.61 -14.47
CA SER A 443 -17.94 1.74 -13.83
C SER A 443 -18.70 2.24 -12.59
N LEU A 444 -20.03 2.36 -12.66
CA LEU A 444 -20.87 2.79 -11.54
C LEU A 444 -20.88 1.73 -10.40
N LEU A 445 -21.04 0.45 -10.75
CA LEU A 445 -21.02 -0.66 -9.79
C LEU A 445 -19.65 -0.84 -9.14
N LEU A 446 -18.57 -0.57 -9.88
CA LEU A 446 -17.20 -0.62 -9.38
C LEU A 446 -16.99 0.44 -8.29
N ILE A 447 -17.42 1.68 -8.53
CA ILE A 447 -17.33 2.76 -7.52
C ILE A 447 -18.13 2.39 -6.27
N LEU A 448 -19.38 1.92 -6.42
CA LEU A 448 -20.22 1.47 -5.31
C LEU A 448 -19.56 0.33 -4.52
N GLN A 449 -19.01 -0.66 -5.21
CA GLN A 449 -18.36 -1.82 -4.60
C GLN A 449 -17.13 -1.43 -3.79
N HIS A 450 -16.27 -0.54 -4.30
CA HIS A 450 -15.09 -0.07 -3.57
C HIS A 450 -15.49 0.77 -2.34
N ILE A 451 -16.52 1.62 -2.43
CA ILE A 451 -17.03 2.38 -1.27
C ILE A 451 -17.57 1.41 -0.20
N ALA A 452 -18.43 0.47 -0.56
CA ALA A 452 -19.01 -0.50 0.37
C ALA A 452 -17.95 -1.40 1.02
N GLN A 453 -16.97 -1.89 0.24
CA GLN A 453 -15.88 -2.73 0.75
C GLN A 453 -14.93 -1.94 1.66
N ASN A 454 -14.62 -0.68 1.33
CA ASN A 454 -13.79 0.16 2.19
C ASN A 454 -14.46 0.40 3.54
N LEU A 455 -15.75 0.71 3.57
CA LEU A 455 -16.50 0.87 4.82
C LEU A 455 -16.49 -0.42 5.64
N PHE A 456 -16.78 -1.57 5.02
CA PHE A 456 -16.80 -2.87 5.70
C PHE A 456 -15.44 -3.24 6.30
N ILE A 457 -14.35 -3.12 5.52
CA ILE A 457 -12.98 -3.44 5.98
C ILE A 457 -12.55 -2.46 7.07
N ILE A 458 -12.73 -1.15 6.88
CA ILE A 458 -12.30 -0.14 7.86
C ILE A 458 -13.05 -0.33 9.19
N GLU A 459 -14.36 -0.60 9.17
CA GLU A 459 -15.13 -0.86 10.39
C GLU A 459 -14.77 -2.20 11.04
N GLY A 460 -14.50 -3.25 10.24
CA GLY A 460 -14.03 -4.54 10.76
C GLY A 460 -12.67 -4.40 11.47
N LEU A 461 -11.71 -3.73 10.82
CA LEU A 461 -10.42 -3.36 11.43
C LEU A 461 -10.59 -2.36 12.60
N HIS A 462 -11.73 -1.67 12.71
CA HIS A 462 -12.27 -0.89 13.85
C HIS A 462 -12.25 -1.56 15.23
N ARG A 463 -12.58 -2.85 15.25
CA ARG A 463 -13.17 -3.53 16.42
C ARG A 463 -12.14 -4.32 17.20
N ARG A 464 -12.31 -4.36 18.53
CA ARG A 464 -11.47 -5.22 19.39
C ARG A 464 -11.56 -6.68 18.92
N PRO A 465 -10.43 -7.38 18.69
CA PRO A 465 -10.46 -8.82 18.53
C PRO A 465 -10.87 -9.45 19.86
N LEU A 466 -12.00 -10.16 19.87
CA LEU A 466 -12.46 -10.93 21.02
C LEU A 466 -11.60 -12.19 21.16
N TRP A 467 -10.44 -12.04 21.80
CA TRP A 467 -9.72 -13.17 22.38
C TRP A 467 -10.55 -13.72 23.54
N GLU A 468 -11.45 -14.63 23.21
CA GLU A 468 -12.09 -15.49 24.21
C GLU A 468 -10.98 -16.27 24.90
N ALA A 469 -10.71 -15.91 26.16
CA ALA A 469 -9.78 -16.64 26.99
C ALA A 469 -10.24 -18.10 27.03
N VAL A 470 -9.41 -18.99 26.45
CA VAL A 470 -9.60 -20.44 26.55
C VAL A 470 -9.76 -20.75 28.04
N PRO A 471 -10.90 -21.33 28.48
CA PRO A 471 -11.09 -21.59 29.90
C PRO A 471 -9.94 -22.47 30.42
N GLU A 472 -9.24 -21.98 31.46
CA GLU A 472 -8.04 -22.65 32.01
C GLU A 472 -8.33 -24.07 32.55
N GLY A 473 -9.61 -24.47 32.63
CA GLY A 473 -10.05 -25.79 33.09
C GLY A 473 -9.84 -26.97 32.13
N VAL A 474 -9.36 -26.79 30.89
CA VAL A 474 -9.18 -27.90 29.93
C VAL A 474 -7.70 -28.24 29.62
N VAL A 475 -6.75 -27.39 30.03
CA VAL A 475 -5.30 -27.65 29.87
C VAL A 475 -4.70 -28.34 31.12
N GLY A 476 -5.54 -28.71 32.09
CA GLY A 476 -5.15 -29.52 33.24
C GLY A 476 -4.92 -30.99 32.88
N LYS A 477 -3.64 -31.40 32.81
CA LYS A 477 -3.12 -32.76 32.53
C LYS A 477 -3.14 -33.22 31.07
N GLN A 478 -2.09 -32.83 30.34
CA GLN A 478 -1.43 -33.79 29.45
C GLN A 478 0.09 -33.55 29.48
N GLU A 479 0.78 -34.29 30.34
CA GLU A 479 2.24 -34.29 30.41
C GLU A 479 2.84 -34.83 29.10
N ALA A 480 3.98 -34.26 28.70
CA ALA A 480 4.54 -34.49 27.37
C ALA A 480 5.35 -35.79 27.29
N GLU A 481 4.94 -36.71 26.40
CA GLU A 481 5.86 -37.67 25.77
C GLU A 481 6.39 -37.11 24.43
N PRO A 482 7.64 -37.41 24.04
CA PRO A 482 8.22 -36.94 22.79
C PRO A 482 7.61 -37.66 21.56
N PRO A 483 7.60 -37.02 20.37
CA PRO A 483 6.82 -37.49 19.24
C PRO A 483 7.40 -38.77 18.62
N ARG A 484 6.71 -39.90 18.82
CA ARG A 484 6.86 -41.08 17.97
C ARG A 484 6.26 -40.82 16.59
N ARG A 485 6.81 -41.50 15.58
CA ARG A 485 6.57 -41.30 14.14
C ARG A 485 5.15 -41.76 13.76
N GLY A 486 4.15 -40.90 13.99
CA GLY A 486 2.74 -41.20 13.77
C GLY A 486 2.34 -41.40 12.31
N SER A 487 1.31 -42.23 12.09
CA SER A 487 0.83 -42.60 10.76
C SER A 487 -0.22 -41.62 10.20
N LEU A 488 -0.43 -41.66 8.88
CA LEU A 488 -1.43 -40.84 8.17
C LEU A 488 -2.85 -41.05 8.74
N LEU A 489 -3.15 -42.23 9.28
CA LEU A 489 -4.41 -42.56 9.94
C LEU A 489 -4.63 -41.76 11.24
N GLU A 490 -3.58 -41.51 12.01
CA GLU A 490 -3.64 -40.75 13.26
C GLU A 490 -3.82 -39.26 13.01
N LEU A 491 -3.19 -38.73 11.94
CA LEU A 491 -3.44 -37.37 11.46
C LEU A 491 -4.92 -37.19 11.05
N GLY A 492 -5.49 -38.17 10.33
CA GLY A 492 -6.91 -38.18 9.97
C GLY A 492 -7.84 -38.22 11.18
N GLN A 493 -7.51 -39.00 12.22
CA GLN A 493 -8.26 -39.00 13.48
C GLN A 493 -8.09 -37.71 14.28
N GLY A 494 -6.90 -37.10 14.27
CA GLY A 494 -6.63 -35.79 14.88
C GLY A 494 -7.48 -34.69 14.24
N LEU A 495 -7.48 -34.61 12.91
CA LEU A 495 -8.37 -33.76 12.13
C LEU A 495 -9.85 -34.01 12.45
N ARG A 496 -10.27 -35.27 12.58
CA ARG A 496 -11.67 -35.64 12.88
C ARG A 496 -12.10 -35.30 14.31
N ARG A 497 -11.19 -35.32 15.29
CA ARG A 497 -11.47 -34.84 16.67
C ARG A 497 -11.48 -33.32 16.73
N ALA A 498 -10.52 -32.66 16.09
CA ALA A 498 -10.48 -31.20 15.96
C ALA A 498 -11.73 -30.66 15.25
N SER A 499 -12.20 -31.33 14.18
CA SER A 499 -13.43 -30.95 13.50
C SER A 499 -14.66 -31.09 14.38
N LEU A 500 -14.75 -32.13 15.21
CA LEU A 500 -15.92 -32.38 16.08
C LEU A 500 -15.96 -31.38 17.25
N ALA A 501 -14.81 -31.10 17.87
CA ALA A 501 -14.66 -30.06 18.88
C ALA A 501 -14.99 -28.66 18.30
N TYR A 502 -14.52 -28.36 17.08
CA TYR A 502 -14.84 -27.11 16.41
C TYR A 502 -16.32 -27.01 16.00
N ILE A 503 -16.96 -28.07 15.50
CA ILE A 503 -18.40 -28.06 15.18
C ILE A 503 -19.21 -27.72 16.43
N HIS A 504 -18.86 -28.30 17.59
CA HIS A 504 -19.48 -28.00 18.87
C HIS A 504 -19.25 -26.55 19.32
N PHE A 505 -18.05 -26.00 19.12
CA PHE A 505 -17.75 -24.58 19.38
C PHE A 505 -18.52 -23.64 18.43
N TYR A 506 -18.63 -24.02 17.16
CA TYR A 506 -19.30 -23.24 16.11
C TYR A 506 -20.84 -23.25 16.25
N SER A 507 -21.44 -24.28 16.85
CA SER A 507 -22.85 -24.24 17.28
C SER A 507 -23.13 -23.27 18.43
N HIS A 508 -22.10 -22.83 19.15
CA HIS A 508 -22.21 -21.86 20.24
C HIS A 508 -21.82 -20.42 19.82
N LEU A 509 -21.41 -20.21 18.57
CA LEU A 509 -21.13 -18.87 18.03
C LEU A 509 -22.43 -18.13 17.72
N ASN A 510 -22.51 -16.86 18.15
CA ASN A 510 -23.60 -15.96 17.76
C ASN A 510 -23.74 -15.91 16.23
N TRP A 511 -24.98 -16.00 15.73
CA TRP A 511 -25.28 -16.05 14.29
C TRP A 511 -24.64 -14.90 13.49
N LYS A 512 -24.49 -13.72 14.11
CA LYS A 512 -23.79 -12.55 13.58
C LYS A 512 -22.34 -12.87 13.17
N ARG A 513 -21.57 -13.51 14.06
CA ARG A 513 -20.18 -13.91 13.81
C ARG A 513 -20.07 -14.97 12.71
N ARG A 514 -21.00 -15.93 12.70
CA ARG A 514 -21.11 -16.92 11.62
C ARG A 514 -21.34 -16.26 10.26
N ALA A 515 -22.28 -15.32 10.19
CA ALA A 515 -22.54 -14.55 8.97
C ALA A 515 -21.33 -13.71 8.53
N LEU A 516 -20.62 -13.05 9.46
CA LEU A 516 -19.39 -12.31 9.16
C LEU A 516 -18.27 -13.21 8.61
N LYS A 517 -18.13 -14.44 9.09
CA LYS A 517 -17.16 -15.41 8.55
C LYS A 517 -17.51 -15.88 7.14
N GLU A 518 -18.78 -16.19 6.89
CA GLU A 518 -19.28 -16.54 5.55
C GLU A 518 -19.07 -15.38 4.57
N ILE A 519 -19.43 -14.14 4.95
CA ILE A 519 -19.25 -12.91 4.14
C ILE A 519 -17.77 -12.65 3.85
N SER A 520 -16.91 -12.72 4.88
CA SER A 520 -15.48 -12.43 4.72
C SER A 520 -14.80 -13.43 3.78
N LEU A 521 -15.11 -14.73 3.90
CA LEU A 521 -14.55 -15.75 3.02
C LEU A 521 -15.06 -15.63 1.57
N PHE A 522 -16.34 -15.29 1.36
CA PHE A 522 -16.84 -14.95 0.03
C PHE A 522 -16.07 -13.77 -0.58
N LEU A 523 -15.92 -12.67 0.18
CA LEU A 523 -15.22 -11.47 -0.29
C LEU A 523 -13.73 -11.72 -0.53
N ILE A 524 -13.06 -12.57 0.25
CA ILE A 524 -11.66 -12.98 0.03
C ILE A 524 -11.52 -13.64 -1.35
N VAL A 525 -12.32 -14.67 -1.64
CA VAL A 525 -12.21 -15.41 -2.91
C VAL A 525 -12.60 -14.52 -4.10
N CYS A 526 -13.61 -13.66 -3.95
CA CYS A 526 -13.96 -12.68 -4.97
C CYS A 526 -12.83 -11.66 -5.21
N ASN A 527 -12.18 -11.11 -4.17
CA ASN A 527 -11.04 -10.20 -4.37
C ASN A 527 -9.81 -10.90 -4.96
N ILE A 528 -9.56 -12.18 -4.66
CA ILE A 528 -8.52 -12.98 -5.35
C ILE A 528 -8.86 -13.14 -6.84
N THR A 529 -10.13 -13.44 -7.16
CA THR A 529 -10.59 -13.58 -8.56
C THR A 529 -10.42 -12.26 -9.33
N LEU A 530 -10.84 -11.15 -8.73
CA LEU A 530 -10.72 -9.81 -9.32
C LEU A 530 -9.31 -9.19 -9.21
N TRP A 531 -8.38 -9.83 -8.50
CA TRP A 531 -6.95 -9.51 -8.51
C TRP A 531 -6.25 -10.17 -9.70
N MET A 532 -6.58 -11.44 -9.98
CA MET A 532 -5.99 -12.19 -11.10
C MET A 532 -6.28 -11.55 -12.48
N MET A 533 -7.47 -11.00 -12.70
CA MET A 533 -7.85 -10.46 -14.02
C MET A 533 -7.00 -9.24 -14.47
N PRO A 534 -6.86 -8.15 -13.67
CA PRO A 534 -6.02 -7.01 -14.04
C PRO A 534 -4.52 -7.22 -13.80
N ALA A 535 -4.11 -8.28 -13.08
CA ALA A 535 -2.69 -8.55 -12.82
C ALA A 535 -1.97 -9.29 -13.97
N PHE A 536 -2.71 -9.87 -14.92
CA PHE A 536 -2.15 -10.74 -15.97
C PHE A 536 -2.79 -10.48 -17.35
N GLY A 537 -1.97 -10.56 -18.40
CA GLY A 537 -2.43 -10.57 -19.79
C GLY A 537 -2.88 -9.21 -20.34
N ILE A 538 -3.61 -9.24 -21.44
CA ILE A 538 -4.11 -8.05 -22.16
C ILE A 538 -5.33 -7.48 -21.43
N HIS A 539 -5.40 -6.15 -21.31
CA HIS A 539 -6.46 -5.46 -20.58
C HIS A 539 -7.53 -4.89 -21.53
N PRO A 540 -8.83 -5.19 -21.31
CA PRO A 540 -9.91 -4.71 -22.18
C PRO A 540 -10.03 -3.17 -22.21
N GLU A 541 -9.56 -2.48 -21.17
CA GLU A 541 -9.49 -1.02 -21.11
C GLU A 541 -8.60 -0.42 -22.23
N PHE A 542 -7.62 -1.15 -22.76
CA PHE A 542 -6.81 -0.72 -23.90
C PHE A 542 -7.42 -1.11 -25.25
N GLU A 543 -8.07 -2.27 -25.30
CA GLU A 543 -8.58 -2.89 -26.53
C GLU A 543 -9.98 -2.41 -26.94
N ASN A 544 -10.78 -1.88 -26.01
CA ASN A 544 -12.14 -1.37 -26.27
C ASN A 544 -12.17 -0.15 -27.21
N GLY A 545 -11.06 0.60 -27.32
CA GLY A 545 -10.91 1.74 -28.23
C GLY A 545 -11.65 3.03 -27.83
N LEU A 546 -12.85 2.95 -27.25
CA LEU A 546 -13.72 4.12 -26.96
C LEU A 546 -13.00 5.23 -26.18
N GLU A 547 -12.40 4.91 -25.04
CA GLU A 547 -11.71 5.89 -24.20
C GLU A 547 -10.38 6.38 -24.82
N LYS A 548 -9.73 5.52 -25.63
CA LYS A 548 -8.52 5.84 -26.40
C LYS A 548 -8.80 6.82 -27.53
N ASP A 549 -9.97 6.73 -28.17
CA ASP A 549 -10.42 7.66 -29.21
C ASP A 549 -10.92 8.99 -28.61
N PHE A 550 -11.55 8.95 -27.42
CA PHE A 550 -12.05 10.14 -26.73
C PHE A 550 -10.94 10.99 -26.09
N TYR A 551 -10.03 10.38 -25.32
CA TYR A 551 -8.95 11.09 -24.63
C TYR A 551 -7.64 11.17 -25.42
N GLY A 552 -7.51 10.37 -26.48
CA GLY A 552 -6.25 10.15 -27.17
C GLY A 552 -5.35 9.17 -26.42
N TYR A 553 -4.71 8.27 -27.17
CA TYR A 553 -3.92 7.15 -26.66
C TYR A 553 -2.96 7.50 -25.52
N ARG A 554 -2.16 8.57 -25.61
CA ARG A 554 -1.16 8.90 -24.57
C ARG A 554 -1.78 9.26 -23.21
N ILE A 555 -2.91 9.97 -23.21
CA ILE A 555 -3.58 10.39 -21.98
C ILE A 555 -4.26 9.17 -21.35
N TRP A 556 -4.97 8.39 -22.16
CA TRP A 556 -5.60 7.15 -21.70
C TRP A 556 -4.57 6.12 -21.19
N PHE A 557 -3.45 5.95 -21.90
CA PHE A 557 -2.33 5.12 -21.48
C PHE A 557 -1.80 5.51 -20.10
N ALA A 558 -1.60 6.81 -19.83
CA ALA A 558 -1.17 7.27 -18.52
C ALA A 558 -2.23 7.04 -17.42
N ILE A 559 -3.51 7.27 -17.72
CA ILE A 559 -4.61 7.06 -16.76
C ILE A 559 -4.71 5.57 -16.38
N VAL A 560 -4.73 4.67 -17.36
CA VAL A 560 -4.89 3.23 -17.15
C VAL A 560 -3.65 2.64 -16.48
N ASN A 561 -2.43 2.99 -16.91
CA ASN A 561 -1.21 2.52 -16.25
C ASN A 561 -1.02 3.09 -14.83
N PHE A 562 -1.64 4.23 -14.49
CA PHE A 562 -1.66 4.73 -13.11
C PHE A 562 -2.70 3.98 -12.27
N GLY A 563 -3.90 3.75 -12.81
CA GLY A 563 -5.04 3.18 -12.08
C GLY A 563 -5.07 1.65 -11.98
N LEU A 564 -4.55 0.91 -12.96
CA LEU A 564 -4.50 -0.55 -12.93
C LEU A 564 -3.61 -1.09 -11.80
N PRO A 565 -2.34 -0.66 -11.63
CA PRO A 565 -1.50 -1.13 -10.53
C PRO A 565 -2.07 -0.78 -9.15
N LEU A 566 -2.59 0.44 -8.98
CA LEU A 566 -3.29 0.81 -7.75
C LEU A 566 -4.52 -0.07 -7.48
N GLY A 567 -5.19 -0.57 -8.52
CA GLY A 567 -6.27 -1.56 -8.41
C GLY A 567 -5.81 -2.95 -8.01
N VAL A 568 -4.72 -3.44 -8.61
CA VAL A 568 -4.10 -4.73 -8.25
C VAL A 568 -3.63 -4.69 -6.78
N PHE A 569 -2.91 -3.63 -6.39
CA PHE A 569 -2.52 -3.37 -5.01
C PHE A 569 -3.74 -3.27 -4.07
N TYR A 570 -4.80 -2.56 -4.48
CA TYR A 570 -6.05 -2.45 -3.70
C TYR A 570 -6.68 -3.82 -3.42
N ARG A 571 -6.80 -4.69 -4.44
CA ARG A 571 -7.39 -6.03 -4.27
C ARG A 571 -6.55 -6.90 -3.35
N MET A 572 -5.22 -6.88 -3.51
CA MET A 572 -4.30 -7.60 -2.64
C MET A 572 -4.37 -7.12 -1.18
N HIS A 573 -4.32 -5.81 -0.94
CA HIS A 573 -4.42 -5.20 0.40
C HIS A 573 -5.79 -5.47 1.04
N SER A 574 -6.86 -5.45 0.22
CA SER A 574 -8.21 -5.83 0.66
C SER A 574 -8.31 -7.29 1.11
N VAL A 575 -7.65 -8.24 0.41
CA VAL A 575 -7.58 -9.64 0.86
C VAL A 575 -6.92 -9.74 2.24
N GLY A 576 -5.83 -9.00 2.46
CA GLY A 576 -5.18 -8.91 3.77
C GLY A 576 -6.12 -8.44 4.88
N GLY A 577 -6.78 -7.29 4.66
CA GLY A 577 -7.75 -6.74 5.61
C GLY A 577 -8.94 -7.67 5.86
N LEU A 578 -9.48 -8.33 4.82
CA LEU A 578 -10.58 -9.28 4.97
C LEU A 578 -10.19 -10.56 5.71
N VAL A 579 -8.93 -11.02 5.60
CA VAL A 579 -8.42 -12.13 6.43
C VAL A 579 -8.34 -11.72 7.90
N GLU A 580 -7.91 -10.49 8.21
CA GLU A 580 -7.91 -9.99 9.59
C GLU A 580 -9.34 -9.85 10.14
N VAL A 581 -10.30 -9.36 9.35
CA VAL A 581 -11.73 -9.32 9.72
C VAL A 581 -12.29 -10.73 9.94
N TYR A 582 -11.95 -11.70 9.08
CA TYR A 582 -12.37 -13.10 9.25
C TYR A 582 -11.84 -13.73 10.55
N LEU A 583 -10.58 -13.43 10.92
CA LEU A 583 -9.97 -13.91 12.17
C LEU A 583 -10.50 -13.19 13.41
N GLY A 584 -10.96 -11.94 13.29
CA GLY A 584 -11.57 -11.15 14.36
C GLY A 584 -13.09 -11.32 14.56
N ALA A 585 -13.75 -12.07 13.67
CA ALA A 585 -15.19 -12.38 13.74
C ALA A 585 -15.51 -13.41 14.84
#